data_AF-A0A526V1R2-F1
#
_entry.id   AF-A0A526V1R2-F1
#
_cell.length_a   1.000
_cell.length_b   1.000
_cell.length_c   1.000
_cell.angle_alpha   90.00
_cell.angle_beta   90.00
_cell.angle_gamma   90.00
#
_symmetry.space_group_name_H-M   'P 1'
#
loop_
_entity.id
_entity.type
_entity.pdbx_description
1 polymer ?
#
loop_
_entity_poly.entity_id
_entity_poly.type
_entity_poly.pdbx_seq_one_letter_code
_entity_poly.pdbx_strand_id
1 'polypeptide(L)' 'CMGIVLWGAAAVGFLARRMAGWERLLAFAAGVLLVAAVSLTDEAGWALALAWIGWHCFRARQASVKT' A
#
# COMPACT_ATOMS: atom_id res chain seq x y z
N CYS A 1 9.47 -9.10 3.67
CA CYS A 1 8.21 -9.65 3.08
C CYS A 1 7.21 -8.58 2.63
N MET A 2 7.22 -7.37 3.20
CA MET A 2 6.23 -6.32 2.91
C MET A 2 6.18 -5.88 1.44
N GLY A 3 7.34 -5.79 0.77
CA GLY A 3 7.41 -5.45 -0.66
C GLY A 3 6.59 -6.39 -1.55
N ILE A 4 6.55 -7.70 -1.22
CA ILE A 4 5.78 -8.71 -1.97
C ILE A 4 4.27 -8.48 -1.82
N VAL A 5 3.82 -8.12 -0.61
CA VAL A 5 2.42 -7.80 -0.33
C VAL A 5 2.00 -6.56 -1.12
N LEU A 6 2.82 -5.51 -1.11
CA LEU A 6 2.57 -4.27 -1.88
C LEU A 6 2.53 -4.53 -3.39
N TRP A 7 3.44 -5.35 -3.91
CA TRP A 7 3.46 -5.74 -5.32
C TRP A 7 2.24 -6.56 -5.72
N GLY A 8 1.87 -7.56 -4.91
CA GLY A 8 0.66 -8.35 -5.15
C GLY A 8 -0.60 -7.49 -5.11
N ALA A 9 -0.69 -6.58 -4.14
CA ALA A 9 -1.82 -5.67 -4.01
C ALA A 9 -1.89 -4.65 -5.15
N ALA A 10 -0.74 -4.14 -5.63
CA ALA A 10 -0.64 -3.26 -6.79
C ALA A 10 -0.94 -4.00 -8.12
N ALA A 11 -0.60 -5.28 -8.25
CA ALA A 11 -0.89 -6.09 -9.42
C ALA A 11 -2.38 -6.47 -9.51
N VAL A 12 -2.95 -6.95 -8.39
CA VAL A 12 -4.35 -7.36 -8.30
C VAL A 12 -5.29 -6.15 -8.24
N GLY A 13 -4.85 -5.02 -7.65
CA GLY A 13 -5.67 -3.83 -7.46
C GLY A 13 -6.72 -3.96 -6.34
N PHE A 14 -6.50 -4.90 -5.43
CA PHE A 14 -7.40 -5.22 -4.33
C PHE A 14 -6.63 -5.59 -3.07
N LEU A 15 -7.05 -5.07 -1.91
CA LEU A 15 -6.49 -5.45 -0.59
C LEU A 15 -7.59 -5.61 0.46
N ALA A 16 -8.19 -4.50 0.93
CA ALA A 16 -9.36 -4.53 1.81
C ALA A 16 -10.64 -4.05 1.09
N ARG A 17 -10.46 -3.23 0.06
CA ARG A 17 -11.48 -2.84 -0.92
C ARG A 17 -10.81 -2.71 -2.28
N ARG A 18 -11.63 -2.55 -3.32
CA ARG A 18 -11.13 -2.19 -4.65
C ARG A 18 -10.37 -0.86 -4.57
N MET A 19 -9.11 -0.87 -4.97
CA MET A 19 -8.24 0.31 -4.94
C MET A 19 -8.59 1.26 -6.07
N ALA A 20 -8.50 2.57 -5.79
CA ALA A 20 -8.44 3.55 -6.86
C ALA A 20 -7.10 3.46 -7.60
N GLY A 21 -7.04 3.91 -8.85
CA GLY A 21 -5.80 3.87 -9.66
C GLY A 21 -4.61 4.58 -8.99
N TRP A 22 -4.87 5.68 -8.25
CA TRP A 22 -3.84 6.38 -7.49
C TRP A 22 -3.31 5.58 -6.29
N GLU A 23 -4.16 4.78 -5.64
CA GLU A 23 -3.76 3.90 -4.54
C GLU A 23 -2.84 2.78 -5.04
N ARG A 24 -3.08 2.24 -6.24
CA ARG A 24 -2.17 1.27 -6.88
C ARG A 24 -0.80 1.89 -7.17
N LEU A 25 -0.75 3.13 -7.66
CA LEU A 25 0.52 3.82 -7.92
C LEU A 25 1.34 4.04 -6.64
N LEU A 26 0.69 4.39 -5.54
CA LEU A 26 1.37 4.52 -4.24
C LEU A 26 1.88 3.17 -3.71
N ALA A 27 1.08 2.11 -3.82
CA ALA A 27 1.50 0.77 -3.44
C ALA A 27 2.71 0.30 -4.27
N PHE A 28 2.70 0.59 -5.57
CA PHE A 28 3.82 0.29 -6.46
C PHE A 28 5.07 1.09 -6.08
N ALA A 29 4.95 2.39 -5.86
CA ALA A 29 6.06 3.25 -5.44
C ALA A 29 6.66 2.79 -4.10
N ALA A 30 5.83 2.46 -3.11
CA ALA A 30 6.28 1.91 -1.83
C ALA A 30 7.00 0.56 -2.01
N GLY A 31 6.46 -0.31 -2.87
CA GLY A 31 7.09 -1.60 -3.20
C GLY A 31 8.46 -1.42 -3.86
N VAL A 32 8.59 -0.49 -4.83
CA VAL A 32 9.88 -0.16 -5.46
C VAL A 32 10.86 0.43 -4.46
N LEU A 33 10.40 1.29 -3.54
CA LEU A 33 11.25 1.93 -2.54
C LEU A 33 11.85 0.91 -1.54
N LEU A 34 11.07 -0.12 -1.19
CA LEU A 34 11.52 -1.25 -0.37
C LEU A 34 12.43 -2.23 -1.15
N VAL A 35 12.25 -2.37 -2.47
CA VAL A 35 13.09 -3.26 -3.31
C VAL A 35 14.41 -2.60 -3.73
N ALA A 36 14.45 -1.27 -3.83
CA ALA A 36 15.63 -0.51 -4.26
C ALA A 36 16.86 -0.65 -3.33
N ALA A 37 16.69 -1.24 -2.13
CA ALA A 37 17.76 -1.65 -1.23
C ALA A 37 18.79 -0.56 -0.84
N VAL A 38 18.38 0.70 -0.81
CA VAL A 38 19.17 1.81 -0.26
C VAL A 38 18.75 1.98 1.21
N SER A 39 19.69 2.08 2.16
CA SER A 39 19.33 2.16 3.60
C SER A 39 18.38 3.30 3.95
N LEU A 40 18.40 4.40 3.20
CA LEU A 40 17.49 5.53 3.36
C LEU A 40 16.07 5.25 2.81
N THR A 41 15.94 4.34 1.84
CA THR A 41 14.66 4.00 1.21
C THR A 41 13.87 2.95 2.00
N ASP A 42 14.51 2.24 2.92
CA ASP A 42 13.82 1.25 3.77
C ASP A 42 12.86 1.95 4.76
N GLU A 43 13.32 2.98 5.46
CA GLU A 43 12.51 3.76 6.40
C GLU A 43 11.37 4.51 5.70
N ALA A 44 11.68 5.16 4.58
CA ALA A 44 10.67 5.85 3.77
C ALA A 44 9.66 4.88 3.16
N GLY A 45 10.12 3.71 2.69
CA GLY A 45 9.29 2.65 2.13
C GLY A 45 8.33 2.07 3.17
N TRP A 46 8.82 1.81 4.38
CA TRP A 46 7.99 1.36 5.50
C TRP A 46 6.99 2.43 5.97
N ALA A 47 7.44 3.68 6.13
CA ALA A 47 6.56 4.78 6.52
C ALA A 47 5.41 4.96 5.52
N LEU A 48 5.72 4.95 4.22
CA LEU A 48 4.74 5.13 3.15
C LEU A 48 3.82 3.91 3.04
N ALA A 49 4.34 2.70 3.21
CA ALA A 49 3.55 1.48 3.23
C ALA A 49 2.55 1.46 4.39
N LEU A 50 2.98 1.77 5.61
CA LEU A 50 2.11 1.80 6.79
C LEU A 50 1.06 2.90 6.70
N ALA A 51 1.45 4.10 6.28
CA ALA A 51 0.52 5.21 6.09
C ALA A 51 -0.55 4.88 5.05
N TRP A 52 -0.13 4.31 3.91
CA TRP A 52 -1.05 3.94 2.84
C TRP A 52 -1.97 2.77 3.22
N ILE A 53 -1.45 1.70 3.84
CA ILE A 53 -2.25 0.57 4.31
C ILE A 53 -3.23 1.01 5.39
N GLY A 54 -2.78 1.81 6.36
CA GLY A 54 -3.64 2.37 7.40
C GLY A 54 -4.78 3.20 6.82
N TRP A 55 -4.47 4.10 5.89
CA TRP A 55 -5.48 4.89 5.17
C TRP A 55 -6.45 4.02 4.38
N HIS A 56 -5.95 3.05 3.62
CA HIS A 56 -6.78 2.15 2.80
C HIS A 56 -7.73 1.31 3.66
N CYS A 57 -7.23 0.73 4.75
CA CYS A 57 -8.03 -0.05 5.70
C CYS A 57 -9.05 0.83 6.44
N PHE A 58 -8.69 2.06 6.83
CA PHE A 58 -9.62 3.00 7.44
C PHE A 58 -10.76 3.37 6.47
N ARG A 59 -10.43 3.65 5.20
CA ARG A 59 -11.43 3.94 4.16
C ARG A 59 -12.28 2.73 3.79
N ALA A 60 -11.76 1.50 3.95
CA ALA A 60 -12.53 0.27 3.80
C ALA A 60 -13.51 0.07 4.96
N ARG A 61 -13.06 0.32 6.20
CA ARG A 61 -13.90 0.26 7.41
C ARG A 61 -15.05 1.27 7.36
N GLN A 62 -14.79 2.51 6.98
CA GLN A 62 -15.85 3.52 6.82
C GLN A 62 -16.91 3.13 5.78
N ALA A 63 -16.50 2.44 4.71
CA ALA A 63 -17.44 1.95 3.71
C ALA A 63 -18.30 0.80 4.26
N SER A 64 -17.74 -0.03 5.15
CA SER A 64 -18.46 -1.13 5.78
C SER A 64 -19.42 -0.69 6.89
N VAL A 65 -19.10 0.38 7.64
CA VAL A 65 -19.92 0.89 8.77
C VAL A 65 -21.18 1.64 8.30
N LYS A 66 -21.27 2.01 7.02
CA LYS A 66 -22.46 2.65 6.43
C LYS A 66 -23.59 1.67 6.04
N THR A 67 -23.54 0.42 6.47
CA THR A 67 -24.59 -0.58 6.25
C THR A 67 -25.37 -0.78 7.54
#